data_AF-A0A842N5E5-F1
#
_entry.id   AF-A0A842N5E5-F1
#
_cell.length_a   1.000
_cell.length_b   1.000
_cell.length_c   1.000
_cell.angle_alpha   90.00
_cell.angle_beta   90.00
_cell.angle_gamma   90.00
#
_symmetry.space_group_name_H-M   'P 1'
#
loop_
_entity.id
_entity.type
_entity.pdbx_description
1 polymer ?
#
loop_
_entity_poly.entity_id
_entity_poly.type
_entity_poly.pdbx_seq_one_letter_code
_entity_poly.pdbx_strand_id
1 'polypeptide(L)'
;MLVEIPEPEVILGVILAFLVGLGALYVFYKARPFIKSKSEMIDVSQSERLEYYERQLIDMKIRLDAIEIQGIEQKPEDPNLELKQFLEKLTKNQTQEEEVSQSRVLNKRSNSTPSISNIVPTNPTDYVLHLITNKAMTSRDIQITLKKSREH
;
A
#
# COMPACT_ATOMS: atom_id res chain seq x y z
N MET A 1 -28.65 -66.65 4.49
CA MET A 1 -28.48 -65.53 3.55
C MET A 1 -27.44 -65.99 2.54
N LEU A 2 -27.84 -66.31 1.30
CA LEU A 2 -26.89 -66.71 0.27
C LEU A 2 -26.08 -65.46 -0.12
N VAL A 3 -24.77 -65.57 -0.08
CA VAL A 3 -23.87 -64.51 -0.52
C VAL A 3 -23.81 -64.61 -2.04
N GLU A 4 -24.36 -63.61 -2.73
CA GLU A 4 -24.22 -63.47 -4.18
C GLU A 4 -22.79 -63.07 -4.48
N ILE A 5 -22.00 -64.01 -5.02
CA ILE A 5 -20.63 -63.75 -5.45
C ILE A 5 -20.72 -62.98 -6.78
N PRO A 6 -20.09 -61.79 -6.89
CA PRO A 6 -20.11 -61.03 -8.12
C PRO A 6 -19.43 -61.80 -9.26
N GLU A 7 -19.95 -61.60 -10.48
CA GLU A 7 -19.39 -62.22 -11.68
C GLU A 7 -17.91 -61.82 -11.88
N PRO A 8 -17.07 -62.74 -12.40
CA PRO A 8 -15.63 -62.52 -12.51
C PRO A 8 -15.26 -61.33 -13.40
N GLU A 9 -16.11 -61.00 -14.38
CA GLU A 9 -15.93 -59.86 -15.26
C GLU A 9 -16.01 -58.51 -14.52
N VAL A 10 -16.96 -58.39 -13.58
CA VAL A 10 -17.14 -57.18 -12.76
C VAL A 10 -15.93 -56.97 -11.86
N ILE A 11 -15.43 -58.05 -11.25
CA ILE A 11 -14.22 -58.01 -10.40
C ILE A 11 -13.01 -57.55 -11.21
N LEU A 12 -12.85 -58.08 -12.44
CA LEU A 12 -11.74 -57.72 -13.33
C LEU A 12 -11.83 -56.27 -13.80
N GLY A 13 -13.03 -55.77 -14.11
CA GLY A 13 -13.26 -54.38 -14.46
C GLY A 13 -12.88 -53.41 -13.34
N VAL A 14 -13.22 -53.73 -12.09
CA VAL A 14 -12.85 -52.92 -10.92
C VAL A 14 -11.34 -52.89 -10.72
N ILE A 15 -10.67 -54.04 -10.87
CA ILE A 15 -9.20 -54.12 -10.75
C ILE A 15 -8.53 -53.29 -11.85
N LEU A 16 -9.03 -53.38 -13.10
CA LEU A 16 -8.47 -52.61 -14.21
C LEU A 16 -8.66 -51.10 -14.01
N ALA A 17 -9.85 -50.67 -13.60
CA ALA A 17 -10.11 -49.26 -13.27
C ALA A 17 -9.21 -48.76 -12.14
N PHE A 18 -8.96 -49.59 -11.12
CA PHE A 18 -8.03 -49.28 -10.03
C PHE A 18 -6.59 -49.09 -10.53
N LEU A 19 -6.11 -49.97 -11.41
CA LEU A 19 -4.77 -49.85 -12.01
C LEU A 19 -4.63 -48.60 -12.89
N VAL A 20 -5.66 -48.27 -13.67
CA VAL A 20 -5.70 -47.02 -14.46
C VAL A 20 -5.66 -45.81 -13.52
N GLY A 21 -6.40 -45.84 -12.42
CA GLY A 21 -6.37 -44.80 -11.38
C GLY A 21 -4.99 -44.65 -10.75
N LEU A 22 -4.31 -45.75 -10.41
CA LEU A 22 -2.93 -45.70 -9.93
C LEU A 22 -1.96 -45.15 -10.98
N GLY A 23 -2.13 -45.53 -12.25
CA GLY A 23 -1.32 -45.02 -13.35
C GLY A 23 -1.48 -43.51 -13.52
N ALA A 24 -2.72 -43.02 -13.52
CA ALA A 24 -3.01 -41.59 -13.57
C ALA A 24 -2.44 -40.85 -12.35
N LEU A 25 -2.56 -41.41 -11.16
CA LEU A 25 -2.00 -40.85 -9.93
C LEU A 25 -0.46 -40.81 -10.00
N TYR A 26 0.18 -41.86 -10.48
CA TYR A 26 1.63 -41.92 -10.67
C TYR A 26 2.12 -40.86 -11.65
N VAL A 27 1.44 -40.71 -12.79
CA VAL A 27 1.73 -39.65 -13.78
C VAL A 27 1.52 -38.26 -13.16
N PHE A 28 0.46 -38.06 -12.38
CA PHE A 28 0.22 -36.81 -11.66
C PHE A 28 1.36 -36.50 -10.67
N TYR A 29 1.80 -37.46 -9.88
CA TYR A 29 2.95 -37.28 -8.97
C TYR A 29 4.25 -36.99 -9.74
N LYS A 30 4.44 -37.63 -10.90
CA LYS A 30 5.62 -37.40 -11.76
C LYS A 30 5.59 -36.03 -12.44
N ALA A 31 4.40 -35.54 -12.81
CA ALA A 31 4.18 -34.22 -13.40
C ALA A 31 4.15 -33.09 -12.36
N ARG A 32 3.81 -33.39 -11.10
CA ARG A 32 3.76 -32.46 -9.96
C ARG A 32 5.00 -31.55 -9.85
N PRO A 33 6.26 -32.02 -9.92
CA PRO A 33 7.43 -31.14 -9.84
C PRO A 33 7.52 -30.16 -11.02
N PHE A 34 7.09 -30.56 -12.22
CA PHE A 34 7.11 -29.68 -13.40
C PHE A 34 6.05 -28.58 -13.36
N ILE A 35 4.95 -28.82 -12.63
CA ILE A 35 3.90 -27.82 -12.41
C ILE A 35 4.29 -26.89 -11.26
N LYS A 36 4.93 -27.43 -10.22
CA LYS A 36 5.42 -26.67 -9.06
C LYS A 36 6.48 -25.63 -9.43
N SER A 37 7.39 -25.92 -10.36
CA SER A 37 8.43 -24.95 -10.74
C SER A 37 7.86 -23.66 -11.36
N LYS A 38 6.70 -23.72 -12.03
CA LYS A 38 5.99 -22.53 -12.52
C LYS A 38 5.33 -21.74 -11.39
N SER A 39 4.76 -22.43 -10.40
CA SER A 39 4.20 -21.75 -9.21
C SER A 39 5.31 -21.23 -8.28
N GLU A 40 6.48 -21.85 -8.26
CA GLU A 40 7.61 -21.46 -7.41
C GLU A 40 8.14 -20.08 -7.81
N MET A 41 8.18 -19.73 -9.10
CA MET A 41 8.52 -18.36 -9.51
C MET A 41 7.49 -17.31 -9.04
N ILE A 42 6.21 -17.68 -8.99
CA ILE A 42 5.14 -16.81 -8.48
C ILE A 42 5.24 -16.71 -6.96
N ASP A 43 5.49 -17.84 -6.29
CA ASP A 43 5.61 -17.95 -4.83
C ASP A 43 6.84 -17.19 -4.31
N VAL A 44 7.98 -17.23 -5.01
CA VAL A 44 9.18 -16.43 -4.68
C VAL A 44 8.87 -14.94 -4.66
N SER A 45 8.08 -14.44 -5.62
CA SER A 45 7.67 -13.03 -5.64
C SER A 45 6.69 -12.67 -4.52
N GLN A 46 5.85 -13.62 -4.09
CA GLN A 46 4.92 -13.43 -2.97
C GLN A 46 5.65 -13.53 -1.62
N SER A 47 6.62 -14.43 -1.50
CA SER A 47 7.46 -14.58 -0.31
C SER A 47 8.37 -13.38 -0.12
N GLU A 48 8.93 -12.81 -1.20
CA GLU A 48 9.74 -11.60 -1.11
C GLU A 48 8.90 -10.39 -0.65
N ARG A 49 7.66 -10.27 -1.14
CA ARG A 49 6.70 -9.26 -0.65
C ARG A 49 6.31 -9.50 0.81
N LEU A 50 6.13 -10.76 1.19
CA LEU A 50 5.81 -11.13 2.57
C LEU A 50 6.97 -10.79 3.52
N GLU A 51 8.20 -11.10 3.12
CA GLU A 51 9.42 -10.77 3.87
C GLU A 51 9.60 -9.25 3.99
N TYR A 52 9.29 -8.50 2.93
CA TYR A 52 9.29 -7.03 2.98
C TYR A 52 8.31 -6.50 4.04
N TYR A 53 7.08 -7.02 4.06
CA TYR A 53 6.09 -6.63 5.07
C TYR A 53 6.46 -7.08 6.48
N GLU A 54 7.07 -8.27 6.62
CA GLU A 54 7.60 -8.76 7.90
C GLU A 54 8.64 -7.80 8.46
N ARG A 55 9.62 -7.39 7.65
CA ARG A 55 10.65 -6.41 8.04
C ARG A 55 10.04 -5.05 8.42
N GLN A 56 9.02 -4.60 7.68
CA GLN A 56 8.32 -3.34 8.00
C GLN A 56 7.57 -3.41 9.33
N LEU A 57 6.92 -4.54 9.64
CA LEU A 57 6.23 -4.77 10.90
C LEU A 57 7.22 -4.82 12.07
N ILE A 58 8.38 -5.46 11.90
CA ILE A 58 9.44 -5.51 12.90
C ILE A 58 9.94 -4.09 13.21
N ASP A 59 10.24 -3.29 12.20
CA ASP A 59 10.72 -1.92 12.39
C ASP A 59 9.68 -1.03 13.10
N MET A 60 8.40 -1.15 12.72
CA MET A 60 7.31 -0.47 13.43
C MET A 60 7.17 -0.95 14.88
N LYS A 61 7.35 -2.25 15.14
CA LYS A 61 7.29 -2.83 16.48
C LYS A 61 8.44 -2.34 17.35
N ILE A 62 9.67 -2.29 16.82
CA ILE A 62 10.84 -1.73 17.51
C ILE A 62 10.62 -0.25 17.82
N ARG A 63 10.06 0.53 16.89
CA ARG A 63 9.74 1.95 17.14
C ARG A 63 8.70 2.12 18.24
N LEU A 64 7.64 1.33 18.25
CA LEU A 64 6.64 1.35 19.32
C LEU A 64 7.23 0.92 20.66
N ASP A 65 8.03 -0.14 20.65
CA ASP A 65 8.72 -0.65 21.84
C ASP A 65 9.74 0.37 22.37
N ALA A 66 10.44 1.09 21.50
CA ALA A 66 11.32 2.19 21.90
C ALA A 66 10.55 3.34 22.55
N ILE A 67 9.36 3.68 22.05
CA ILE A 67 8.47 4.70 22.65
C ILE A 67 7.93 4.22 24.02
N GLU A 68 7.60 2.93 24.13
CA GLU A 68 7.11 2.29 25.36
C GLU A 68 8.21 2.20 26.43
N ILE A 69 9.42 1.77 26.06
CA ILE A 69 10.60 1.66 26.92
C ILE A 69 11.16 3.03 27.30
N GLN A 70 11.11 4.02 26.40
CA GLN A 70 11.48 5.41 26.71
C GLN A 70 10.54 6.07 27.73
N GLY A 71 9.47 5.38 28.13
CA GLY A 71 8.68 5.78 29.28
C GLY A 71 7.91 7.06 28.99
N ILE A 72 6.70 6.91 28.48
CA ILE A 72 5.63 7.90 28.66
C ILE A 72 5.17 7.91 30.14
N GLU A 73 6.13 7.90 31.08
CA GLU A 73 5.98 8.47 32.42
C GLU A 73 6.43 9.94 32.45
N GLN A 74 6.70 10.57 31.29
CA GLN A 74 6.57 12.02 31.20
C GLN A 74 5.08 12.36 31.17
N LYS A 75 4.59 12.69 32.36
CA LYS A 75 3.49 13.63 32.64
C LYS A 75 2.97 14.35 31.38
N PRO A 76 1.66 14.31 31.09
CA PRO A 76 1.10 14.83 29.85
C PRO A 76 1.28 16.35 29.80
N GLU A 77 2.31 16.82 29.10
CA GLU A 77 2.36 18.15 28.54
C GLU A 77 2.34 17.94 27.03
N ASP A 78 1.19 18.23 26.46
CA ASP A 78 0.79 18.00 25.07
C ASP A 78 1.95 18.11 24.06
N PRO A 79 2.15 17.12 23.16
CA PRO A 79 3.06 17.26 22.01
C PRO A 79 2.62 18.37 21.04
N ASN A 80 1.39 18.89 21.21
CA ASN A 80 0.88 20.06 20.52
C ASN A 80 1.43 21.39 21.08
N LEU A 81 2.00 21.42 22.29
CA LEU A 81 2.47 22.66 22.91
C LEU A 81 3.75 23.19 22.26
N GLU A 82 4.69 22.31 21.91
CA GLU A 82 5.91 22.70 21.17
C GLU A 82 5.57 23.20 19.76
N LEU A 83 4.66 22.51 19.06
CA LEU A 83 4.17 22.92 17.74
C LEU A 83 3.43 24.26 17.81
N LYS A 84 2.59 24.46 18.85
CA LYS A 84 1.89 25.73 19.09
C LYS A 84 2.87 26.86 19.42
N GLN A 85 3.88 26.63 20.27
CA GLN A 85 4.91 27.64 20.56
C GLN A 85 5.76 27.97 19.35
N PHE A 86 6.05 27.00 18.48
CA PHE A 86 6.78 27.23 17.24
C PHE A 86 5.94 28.07 16.25
N LEU A 87 4.66 27.75 16.10
CA LEU A 87 3.71 28.54 15.29
C LEU A 87 3.48 29.95 15.87
N GLU A 88 3.43 30.09 17.19
CA GLU A 88 3.27 31.37 17.88
C GLU A 88 4.50 32.26 17.71
N LYS A 89 5.71 31.68 17.77
CA LYS A 89 6.95 32.41 17.46
C LYS A 89 7.00 32.89 16.00
N LEU A 90 6.50 32.08 15.06
CA LEU A 90 6.44 32.47 13.64
C LEU A 90 5.42 33.58 13.39
N THR A 91 4.26 33.55 14.03
CA THR A 91 3.21 34.56 13.89
C THR A 91 3.55 35.87 14.59
N LYS A 92 4.20 35.83 15.76
CA LYS A 92 4.66 37.03 16.49
C LYS A 92 5.76 37.80 15.76
N ASN A 93 6.62 37.11 15.01
CA ASN A 93 7.60 37.74 14.13
C ASN A 93 6.97 38.39 12.88
N GLN A 94 5.75 38.02 12.53
CA GLN A 94 4.99 38.58 11.41
C GLN A 94 4.18 39.82 11.81
N THR A 95 3.90 40.02 13.10
CA THR A 95 3.02 41.11 13.58
C THR A 95 3.73 42.45 13.76
N GLN A 96 5.04 42.54 13.51
CA GLN A 96 5.80 43.78 13.68
C GLN A 96 5.79 44.69 12.43
N GLU A 97 5.16 44.28 11.32
CA GLU A 97 5.21 45.03 10.05
C GLU A 97 3.86 45.56 9.54
N GLU A 98 2.73 45.28 10.22
CA GLU A 98 1.40 45.68 9.71
C GLU A 98 0.51 46.34 10.80
N GLU A 99 1.00 47.41 11.44
CA GLU A 99 0.09 48.49 11.81
C GLU A 99 -0.03 49.41 10.59
N VAL A 100 -1.15 49.31 9.87
CA VAL A 100 -1.92 50.45 9.31
C VAL A 100 -3.04 49.92 8.39
N SER A 101 -4.25 50.41 8.67
CA SER A 101 -5.45 50.48 7.81
C SER A 101 -6.48 49.34 7.87
N GLN A 102 -7.47 49.57 8.73
CA GLN A 102 -8.82 49.02 8.69
C GLN A 102 -9.63 49.49 7.46
N SER A 103 -10.55 48.62 7.03
CA SER A 103 -11.86 48.91 6.39
C SER A 103 -11.89 49.46 4.96
N ARG A 104 -12.22 48.60 3.99
CA ARG A 104 -13.43 48.75 3.16
C ARG A 104 -13.70 47.51 2.30
N VAL A 105 -14.98 47.13 2.27
CA VAL A 105 -15.63 46.29 1.26
C VAL A 105 -15.19 46.68 -0.16
N LEU A 106 -14.77 45.71 -0.99
CA LEU A 106 -15.32 45.42 -2.32
C LEU A 106 -14.41 44.44 -3.10
N ASN A 107 -15.03 43.36 -3.57
CA ASN A 107 -14.64 42.49 -4.67
C ASN A 107 -13.55 43.04 -5.63
N LYS A 108 -12.38 42.39 -5.67
CA LYS A 108 -11.50 42.42 -6.84
C LYS A 108 -10.64 41.15 -6.88
N ARG A 109 -10.83 40.34 -7.92
CA ARG A 109 -9.85 39.34 -8.34
C ARG A 109 -8.52 40.07 -8.55
N SER A 110 -7.49 39.66 -7.83
CA SER A 110 -6.10 39.93 -8.21
C SER A 110 -5.28 38.67 -7.97
N ASN A 111 -4.75 38.17 -9.08
CA ASN A 111 -3.82 37.07 -9.16
C ASN A 111 -2.62 37.35 -8.26
N SER A 112 -2.33 36.46 -7.32
CA SER A 112 -0.98 36.29 -6.80
C SER A 112 -0.47 34.96 -7.36
N THR A 113 0.10 35.04 -8.56
CA THR A 113 0.96 33.98 -9.08
C THR A 113 2.24 34.02 -8.24
N PRO A 114 2.61 32.98 -7.48
CA PRO A 114 4.02 32.77 -7.25
C PRO A 114 4.62 32.51 -8.63
N SER A 115 5.69 33.23 -8.97
CA SER A 115 6.52 32.90 -10.13
C SER A 115 7.18 31.55 -9.86
N ILE A 116 6.44 30.47 -10.07
CA ILE A 116 6.98 29.12 -10.03
C ILE A 116 7.73 28.98 -11.35
N SER A 117 9.06 28.95 -11.26
CA SER A 117 9.93 28.49 -12.32
C SER A 117 9.32 27.26 -12.98
N ASN A 118 9.40 27.19 -14.32
CA ASN A 118 8.98 26.02 -15.09
C ASN A 118 9.89 24.82 -14.78
N ILE A 119 9.79 24.30 -13.56
CA ILE A 119 10.43 23.06 -13.14
C ILE A 119 9.54 21.98 -13.73
N VAL A 120 9.97 21.43 -14.86
CA VAL A 120 9.41 20.18 -15.38
C VAL A 120 9.54 19.15 -14.26
N PRO A 121 8.43 18.63 -13.70
CA PRO A 121 8.51 17.72 -12.57
C PRO A 121 9.22 16.44 -13.02
N THR A 122 10.41 16.20 -12.49
CA THR A 122 11.22 15.02 -12.78
C THR A 122 10.70 13.78 -12.06
N ASN A 123 9.93 13.97 -10.98
CA ASN A 123 9.37 12.93 -10.13
C ASN A 123 7.84 12.96 -10.14
N PRO A 124 7.14 11.80 -10.23
CA PRO A 124 5.69 11.73 -10.13
C PRO A 124 5.12 12.36 -8.85
N THR A 125 5.85 12.29 -7.73
CA THR A 125 5.40 12.91 -6.47
C THR A 125 5.37 14.43 -6.56
N ASP A 126 6.40 15.04 -7.16
CA ASP A 126 6.48 16.50 -7.34
C ASP A 126 5.41 16.97 -8.32
N TYR A 127 5.10 16.17 -9.33
CA TYR A 127 4.01 16.44 -10.25
C TYR A 127 2.65 16.46 -9.53
N VAL A 128 2.38 15.47 -8.68
CA VAL A 128 1.16 15.41 -7.87
C VAL A 128 1.08 16.58 -6.90
N LEU A 129 2.17 16.90 -6.21
CA LEU A 129 2.25 18.01 -5.28
C LEU A 129 1.99 19.35 -5.98
N HIS A 130 2.54 19.53 -7.17
CA HIS A 130 2.29 20.69 -8.01
C HIS A 130 0.83 20.79 -8.44
N LEU A 131 0.19 19.67 -8.81
CA LEU A 131 -1.23 19.64 -9.17
C LEU A 131 -2.13 20.09 -8.02
N ILE A 132 -1.95 19.54 -6.81
CA ILE A 132 -2.79 19.87 -5.64
C ILE A 132 -2.54 21.28 -5.12
N THR A 133 -1.32 21.81 -5.32
CA THR A 133 -0.95 23.16 -4.88
C THR A 133 -1.56 24.22 -5.79
N ASN A 134 -1.61 23.98 -7.10
CA ASN A 134 -2.22 24.93 -8.05
C ASN A 134 -3.75 24.86 -8.08
N LYS A 135 -4.34 23.69 -7.81
CA LYS A 135 -5.77 23.46 -7.88
C LYS A 135 -6.20 22.41 -6.87
N ALA A 136 -7.30 22.67 -6.16
CA ALA A 136 -7.95 21.64 -5.36
C ALA A 136 -8.37 20.46 -6.28
N MET A 137 -7.69 19.32 -6.14
CA MET A 137 -7.90 18.12 -6.93
C MET A 137 -8.11 16.92 -6.01
N THR A 138 -9.00 16.00 -6.40
CA THR A 138 -9.20 14.74 -5.68
C THR A 138 -8.21 13.68 -6.17
N SER A 139 -8.03 12.61 -5.39
CA SER A 139 -7.17 11.48 -5.79
C SER A 139 -7.55 10.90 -7.15
N ARG A 140 -8.85 10.92 -7.50
CA ARG A 140 -9.36 10.48 -8.80
C ARG A 140 -8.94 11.43 -9.93
N ASP A 141 -9.04 12.74 -9.72
CA ASP A 141 -8.66 13.74 -10.73
C ASP A 141 -7.17 13.68 -11.06
N ILE A 142 -6.35 13.43 -10.04
CA ILE A 142 -4.90 13.28 -10.17
C ILE A 142 -4.56 12.03 -11.01
N GLN A 143 -5.25 10.90 -10.78
CA GLN A 143 -5.05 9.67 -11.56
C GLN A 143 -5.43 9.85 -13.03
N ILE A 144 -6.54 10.56 -13.32
CA ILE A 144 -6.97 10.88 -14.68
C ILE A 144 -5.94 11.77 -15.37
N THR A 145 -5.43 12.79 -14.66
CA THR A 145 -4.42 13.72 -15.18
C THR A 145 -3.10 13.00 -15.51
N LEU A 146 -2.69 12.07 -14.66
CA LEU A 146 -1.49 11.25 -14.84
C LEU A 146 -1.63 10.15 -15.91
N LYS A 147 -2.83 9.95 -16.50
CA LYS A 147 -3.16 8.84 -17.41
C LYS A 147 -2.77 7.44 -16.89
N LYS A 148 -2.51 7.31 -15.60
CA LYS A 148 -2.20 6.04 -14.94
C LYS A 148 -3.51 5.35 -14.60
N SER A 149 -4.14 4.77 -15.63
CA SER A 149 -5.28 3.88 -15.44
C SER A 149 -4.85 2.68 -14.59
N ARG A 150 -5.76 2.11 -13.80
CA ARG A 150 -5.53 1.03 -12.81
C ARG A 150 -5.05 -0.30 -13.41
N GLU A 151 -4.63 -0.33 -14.68
CA GLU A 151 -4.46 -1.53 -15.49
C GLU A 151 -3.03 -1.81 -15.95
N HIS A 152 -2.04 -1.05 -15.46
CA HIS A 152 -0.62 -1.33 -15.74
C HIS A 152 0.25 -1.16 -14.50
#